data_AF-A0A2D6EVT4-F1
#
_entry.id   AF-A0A2D6EVT4-F1
#
_cell.length_a   1.000
_cell.length_b   1.000
_cell.length_c   1.000
_cell.angle_alpha   90.00
_cell.angle_beta   90.00
_cell.angle_gamma   90.00
#
_symmetry.space_group_name_H-M   'P 1'
#
loop_
_entity.id
_entity.type
_entity.pdbx_description
1 polymer ?
#
loop_
_entity_poly.entity_id
_entity_poly.type
_entity_poly.pdbx_seq_one_letter_code
_entity_poly.pdbx_strand_id
1 'polypeptide(L)' 'MIPWEAVFWYLVAADCLCANVVAWREQKCYKKYFPVMSKWFPVTKAFGVWYLIMVAWVGCALYRLGIL' A
#
# COMPACT_ATOMS: atom_id res chain seq x y z
N MET A 1 -10.77 -23.17 6.40
CA MET A 1 -10.99 -22.79 5.00
C MET A 1 -10.68 -21.31 4.92
N ILE A 2 -9.66 -20.90 4.17
CA ILE A 2 -9.26 -19.48 4.15
C ILE A 2 -10.35 -18.72 3.38
N PRO A 3 -11.03 -17.75 4.00
CA PRO A 3 -12.04 -16.95 3.32
C PRO A 3 -11.37 -16.12 2.22
N TRP A 4 -12.09 -15.93 1.11
CA TRP A 4 -11.56 -15.20 -0.05
C TRP A 4 -11.14 -13.78 0.31
N GLU A 5 -11.81 -13.14 1.28
CA GLU A 5 -11.43 -11.81 1.77
C GLU A 5 -10.02 -11.74 2.34
N ALA A 6 -9.58 -12.80 3.05
CA ALA A 6 -8.22 -12.86 3.59
C ALA A 6 -7.18 -12.96 2.48
N VAL A 7 -7.46 -13.74 1.42
CA VAL A 7 -6.57 -13.86 0.24
C VAL A 7 -6.43 -12.52 -0.46
N PHE A 8 -7.54 -11.82 -0.69
CA PHE A 8 -7.53 -10.46 -1.26
C PHE A 8 -6.74 -9.50 -0.38
N TRP A 9 -6.94 -9.55 0.93
CA TRP A 9 -6.22 -8.69 1.86
C TRP A 9 -4.70 -8.92 1.81
N TYR A 10 -4.24 -10.17 1.81
CA TYR A 10 -2.81 -10.48 1.68
C TYR A 10 -2.22 -9.99 0.35
N LEU A 11 -2.96 -10.10 -0.75
CA LEU A 11 -2.54 -9.63 -2.07
C LEU A 11 -2.38 -8.10 -2.10
N VAL A 12 -3.35 -7.38 -1.53
CA VAL A 12 -3.30 -5.92 -1.40
C VAL A 12 -2.21 -5.49 -0.40
N ALA A 13 -2.00 -6.23 0.68
CA ALA A 13 -0.96 -5.94 1.65
C ALA A 13 0.45 -6.14 1.08
N ALA A 14 0.65 -7.19 0.27
CA ALA A 14 1.88 -7.40 -0.46
C ALA A 14 2.15 -6.27 -1.46
N ASP A 15 1.15 -5.88 -2.25
CA ASP A 15 1.26 -4.76 -3.20
C ASP A 15 1.58 -3.44 -2.49
N CYS A 16 0.89 -3.17 -1.36
CA CYS A 16 1.14 -2.01 -0.51
C CYS A 16 2.56 -1.98 0.06
N LEU A 17 3.08 -3.11 0.52
CA LEU A 17 4.47 -3.23 0.99
C LEU A 17 5.45 -2.95 -0.14
N CYS A 18 5.22 -3.51 -1.33
CA CYS A 18 6.04 -3.24 -2.52
C CYS A 18 6.02 -1.75 -2.88
N ALA A 19 4.84 -1.13 -2.94
CA ALA A 19 4.70 0.30 -3.22
C ALA A 19 5.40 1.17 -2.18
N ASN A 20 5.32 0.82 -0.89
CA ASN A 20 5.97 1.57 0.17
C ASN A 20 7.50 1.40 0.17
N VAL A 21 8.00 0.19 -0.13
CA VAL A 21 9.44 -0.08 -0.29
C VAL A 21 10.01 0.71 -1.48
N VAL A 22 9.30 0.76 -2.60
CA VAL A 22 9.68 1.58 -3.77
C VAL A 22 9.64 3.07 -3.44
N ALA A 23 8.61 3.53 -2.73
CA ALA A 23 8.50 4.92 -2.28
C ALA A 23 9.61 5.32 -1.30
N TRP A 24 10.12 4.39 -0.49
CA TRP A 24 11.22 4.63 0.44
C TRP A 24 12.61 4.56 -0.21
N ARG A 25 12.86 3.61 -1.12
CA ARG A 25 14.16 3.48 -1.80
C ARG A 25 14.39 4.56 -2.86
N GLU A 26 13.37 4.97 -3.61
CA GLU A 26 13.60 5.71 -4.87
C GLU A 26 12.70 6.93 -5.12
N GLN A 27 12.63 7.85 -4.16
CA GLN A 27 12.05 9.18 -4.40
C GLN A 27 12.75 9.96 -5.55
N LYS A 28 14.05 9.72 -5.78
CA LYS A 28 14.84 10.41 -6.81
C LYS A 28 14.59 9.90 -8.23
N CYS A 29 14.34 8.60 -8.42
CA CYS A 29 14.07 8.02 -9.73
C CYS A 29 12.64 8.27 -10.19
N TYR A 30 11.67 8.24 -9.29
CA TYR A 30 10.26 8.52 -9.61
C TYR A 30 10.06 9.95 -10.12
N LYS A 31 10.74 10.93 -9.49
CA LYS A 31 10.77 12.33 -9.97
C LYS A 31 11.42 12.49 -11.35
N LYS A 32 12.35 11.59 -11.71
CA LYS A 32 13.11 11.63 -12.96
C LYS A 32 12.35 10.99 -14.13
N TYR A 33 11.63 9.90 -13.88
CA TYR A 33 10.87 9.19 -14.91
C TYR A 33 9.42 9.68 -15.06
N PHE A 34 8.79 10.22 -14.01
CA PHE A 34 7.39 10.66 -14.03
C PHE A 34 7.18 12.08 -13.47
N PRO A 35 7.69 13.12 -14.16
CA PRO A 35 7.61 14.50 -13.69
C PRO A 35 6.18 15.07 -13.64
N VAL A 36 5.29 14.62 -14.53
CA VAL A 36 3.89 15.08 -14.59
C VAL A 36 3.03 14.41 -13.52
N MET A 37 3.16 13.09 -13.35
CA MET A 37 2.46 12.33 -12.31
C MET A 37 2.92 12.77 -10.91
N SER A 38 4.21 13.04 -10.71
CA SER A 38 4.74 13.51 -9.41
C SER A 38 4.17 14.87 -8.98
N LYS A 39 3.51 15.63 -9.87
CA LYS A 39 2.91 16.93 -9.58
C LYS A 39 1.43 16.83 -9.17
N TRP A 40 0.73 15.81 -9.66
CA TRP A 40 -0.67 15.53 -9.32
C TRP A 40 -0.81 14.47 -8.22
N PHE A 41 -0.02 13.42 -8.29
CA PHE A 41 0.08 12.34 -7.31
C PHE A 41 1.54 12.23 -6.89
N PRO A 42 1.97 13.04 -5.91
CA PRO A 42 3.30 12.86 -5.38
C PRO A 42 3.26 11.52 -4.65
N VAL A 43 3.80 10.46 -5.27
CA VAL A 43 4.08 9.15 -4.63
C VAL A 43 5.16 9.41 -3.58
N THR A 44 4.69 10.06 -2.53
CA THR A 44 5.45 10.55 -1.42
C THR A 44 5.36 9.46 -0.38
N LYS A 45 6.38 9.39 0.47
CA LYS A 45 6.36 8.56 1.67
C LYS A 45 5.02 8.65 2.43
N ALA A 46 4.35 9.81 2.39
CA ALA A 46 3.01 10.01 2.91
C ALA A 46 1.90 9.15 2.27
N PHE A 47 1.89 8.97 0.94
CA PHE A 47 0.90 8.12 0.26
C PHE A 47 1.13 6.64 0.54
N GLY A 48 2.39 6.19 0.54
CA GLY A 48 2.75 4.83 0.94
C GLY A 48 2.40 4.53 2.40
N VAL A 49 2.63 5.48 3.31
CA VAL A 49 2.21 5.39 4.72
C VAL A 49 0.69 5.40 4.86
N TRP A 50 -0.02 6.25 4.11
CA TRP A 50 -1.49 6.30 4.13
C TRP A 50 -2.11 5.00 3.59
N TYR A 51 -1.53 4.45 2.52
CA TYR A 51 -1.94 3.18 1.94
C TYR A 51 -1.70 2.03 2.93
N LEU A 52 -0.56 2.02 3.62
CA LEU A 52 -0.29 1.07 4.72
C LEU A 52 -1.29 1.19 5.86
N ILE A 53 -1.65 2.42 6.26
CA ILE A 53 -2.64 2.66 7.31
C ILE A 53 -4.01 2.13 6.88
N MET A 54 -4.45 2.36 5.63
CA MET A 54 -5.71 1.81 5.14
C MET A 54 -5.68 0.28 5.10
N VAL A 55 -4.62 -0.32 4.56
CA VAL A 55 -4.50 -1.78 4.49
C VAL A 55 -4.46 -2.39 5.89
N ALA A 56 -3.67 -1.84 6.81
CA ALA A 56 -3.62 -2.29 8.19
C ALA A 56 -4.97 -2.14 8.89
N TRP A 57 -5.70 -1.04 8.63
CA TRP A 57 -7.02 -0.83 9.20
C TRP A 57 -8.05 -1.84 8.70
N VAL A 58 -8.06 -2.13 7.39
CA VAL A 58 -8.89 -3.19 6.80
C VAL A 58 -8.52 -4.55 7.39
N GLY A 59 -7.23 -4.81 7.61
CA GLY A 59 -6.75 -6.02 8.28
C GLY A 59 -7.24 -6.15 9.71
N CYS A 60 -7.21 -5.06 10.48
CA CYS A 60 -7.79 -5.02 11.83
C CYS A 60 -9.30 -5.27 11.83
N ALA A 61 -10.04 -4.77 10.83
CA ALA A 61 -11.47 -5.02 10.71
C ALA A 61 -11.76 -6.51 10.40
N LEU A 62 -11.00 -7.11 9.47
CA LEU A 62 -11.06 -8.54 9.14
C LEU A 62 -10.67 -9.44 10.32
N TYR A 63 -9.63 -9.06 11.07
CA TYR A 63 -9.22 -9.75 12.30
C TYR A 63 -10.31 -9.69 13.38
N ARG A 64 -10.97 -8.54 13.53
CA ARG A 64 -12.10 -8.38 14.47
C ARG A 64 -13.31 -9.24 14.10
N LEU A 65 -13.47 -9.56 12.81
CA LEU A 65 -14.50 -10.46 12.30
C LEU A 65 -14.10 -11.95 12.41
N GLY A 66 -12.87 -12.26 12.83
CA GLY A 66 -12.36 -13.64 12.93
C GLY A 66 -12.07 -14.29 11.57
N ILE A 67 -11.94 -13.49 10.52
CA ILE A 67 -11.73 -13.90 9.13
C ILE A 67 -10.22 -14.04 8.82
N LEU A 68 -9.40 -13.24 9.51
CA LEU A 68 -7.94 -13.22 9.45
C LEU A 68 -7.37 -13.78 10.76
#